data_AF-A0A6N9TAH3-F1
#
_entry.id   AF-A0A6N9TAH3-F1
#
_cell.length_a   1.000
_cell.length_b   1.000
_cell.length_c   1.000
_cell.angle_alpha   90.00
_cell.angle_beta   90.00
_cell.angle_gamma   90.00
#
_symmetry.space_group_name_H-M   'P 1'
#
loop_
_entity.id
_entity.type
_entity.pdbx_description
1 polymer ?
#
loop_
_entity_poly.entity_id
_entity_poly.type
_entity_poly.pdbx_seq_one_letter_code
_entity_poly.pdbx_strand_id
1 'polypeptide(L)'
;MKYCLYEYSNSDNLGDEIQSIAAKRFLPTIDYFVDRDNWDSSNVKEPARLIANGWYTHNNDMWLPSNEFISPLFISFHITPQARPVFEKKETLEFLQRHGPIGCRDFETKEFLQSRGVDAYFSGCLTLTLQTHDIPNKHNSTVFMDIPERLVSKMPSKLVDNQLTVKQYYDKTLLLLQKVDNKLGTTLARNIGFKRAQKLLDTYKGASLVITQRLHCALPCTAIGTPVVFLVPHYNDARYKGLISLTNHMSYDEFLENPSSILELNNREADKAKLLGEKLSTICNKFIADGIKPECYDLL
;
A
#
# COMPACT_ATOMS: atom_id res chain seq x y z
N MET A 1 -21.69 -15.69 -1.95
CA MET A 1 -20.89 -14.46 -2.12
C MET A 1 -19.49 -14.87 -2.54
N LYS A 2 -18.93 -14.22 -3.56
CA LYS A 2 -17.56 -14.47 -4.04
C LYS A 2 -16.61 -13.36 -3.62
N TYR A 3 -15.32 -13.60 -3.74
CA TYR A 3 -14.29 -12.64 -3.33
C TYR A 3 -13.25 -12.41 -4.42
N CYS A 4 -13.01 -11.13 -4.69
CA CYS A 4 -12.03 -10.65 -5.65
C CYS A 4 -10.75 -10.19 -4.94
N LEU A 5 -9.62 -10.41 -5.58
CA LEU A 5 -8.33 -9.83 -5.17
C LEU A 5 -7.71 -9.09 -6.36
N TYR A 6 -7.08 -7.95 -6.10
CA TYR A 6 -6.38 -7.24 -7.16
C TYR A 6 -5.15 -7.97 -7.67
N GLU A 7 -4.99 -7.90 -8.98
CA GLU A 7 -3.76 -8.13 -9.72
C GLU A 7 -3.42 -6.90 -10.58
N TYR A 8 -2.23 -6.92 -11.19
CA TYR A 8 -1.67 -5.77 -11.89
C TYR A 8 -1.08 -6.19 -13.23
N SER A 9 -1.58 -5.58 -14.31
CA SER A 9 -1.09 -5.79 -15.69
C SER A 9 0.01 -4.81 -16.12
N ASN A 10 0.27 -3.76 -15.33
CA ASN A 10 1.23 -2.70 -15.68
C ASN A 10 2.01 -2.17 -14.46
N SER A 11 2.32 -3.04 -13.49
CA SER A 11 3.12 -2.65 -12.33
C SER A 11 4.09 -3.76 -11.94
N ASP A 12 5.34 -3.40 -11.71
CA ASP A 12 6.34 -4.23 -11.05
C ASP A 12 6.70 -3.71 -9.65
N ASN A 13 5.92 -2.74 -9.17
CA ASN A 13 6.06 -2.21 -7.83
C ASN A 13 5.51 -3.23 -6.83
N LEU A 14 6.40 -3.93 -6.13
CA LEU A 14 6.05 -4.86 -5.05
C LEU A 14 5.22 -4.21 -3.92
N GLY A 15 5.18 -2.88 -3.79
CA GLY A 15 4.26 -2.21 -2.87
C GLY A 15 2.78 -2.46 -3.20
N ASP A 16 2.45 -2.64 -4.47
CA ASP A 16 1.11 -3.02 -4.93
C ASP A 16 0.81 -4.49 -4.56
N GLU A 17 1.79 -5.37 -4.71
CA GLU A 17 1.67 -6.77 -4.28
C GLU A 17 1.56 -6.91 -2.75
N ILE A 18 2.31 -6.10 -1.98
CA ILE A 18 2.18 -6.04 -0.51
C ILE A 18 0.77 -5.58 -0.11
N GLN A 19 0.19 -4.65 -0.86
CA GLN A 19 -1.20 -4.22 -0.67
C GLN A 19 -2.20 -5.36 -0.94
N SER A 20 -1.99 -6.14 -2.01
CA SER A 20 -2.80 -7.34 -2.26
C SER A 20 -2.60 -8.42 -1.19
N ILE A 21 -1.39 -8.59 -0.64
CA ILE A 21 -1.14 -9.47 0.51
C ILE A 21 -1.92 -9.01 1.75
N ALA A 22 -1.99 -7.69 2.00
CA ALA A 22 -2.78 -7.15 3.11
C ALA A 22 -4.29 -7.43 2.91
N ALA A 23 -4.83 -7.15 1.72
CA ALA A 23 -6.23 -7.41 1.39
C ALA A 23 -6.59 -8.89 1.49
N LYS A 24 -5.73 -9.78 0.97
CA LYS A 24 -5.93 -11.24 0.96
C LYS A 24 -6.25 -11.81 2.34
N ARG A 25 -5.72 -11.23 3.42
CA ARG A 25 -5.88 -11.74 4.78
C ARG A 25 -7.32 -11.65 5.30
N PHE A 26 -8.13 -10.78 4.71
CA PHE A 26 -9.54 -10.65 5.06
C PHE A 26 -10.43 -11.61 4.27
N LEU A 27 -9.94 -12.16 3.15
CA LEU A 27 -10.75 -12.94 2.22
C LEU A 27 -10.82 -14.42 2.65
N PRO A 28 -12.02 -15.01 2.76
CA PRO A 28 -12.18 -16.45 3.03
C PRO A 28 -11.61 -17.32 1.91
N THR A 29 -11.80 -16.88 0.66
CA THR A 29 -11.31 -17.51 -0.57
C THR A 29 -10.88 -16.42 -1.55
N ILE A 30 -10.10 -16.79 -2.57
CA ILE A 30 -9.88 -15.93 -3.74
C ILE A 30 -10.58 -16.62 -4.90
N ASP A 31 -11.78 -16.16 -5.25
CA ASP A 31 -12.56 -16.71 -6.34
C ASP A 31 -12.16 -16.09 -7.68
N TYR A 32 -11.82 -14.80 -7.67
CA TYR A 32 -11.43 -14.05 -8.86
C TYR A 32 -10.22 -13.16 -8.61
N PHE A 33 -9.39 -13.03 -9.64
CA PHE A 33 -8.47 -11.91 -9.76
C PHE A 33 -9.08 -10.85 -10.67
N VAL A 34 -8.89 -9.59 -10.30
CA VAL A 34 -9.41 -8.43 -11.02
C VAL A 34 -8.23 -7.50 -11.26
N ASP A 35 -8.01 -7.07 -12.51
CA ASP A 35 -7.01 -6.04 -12.76
C ASP A 35 -7.49 -4.72 -12.15
N ARG A 36 -6.62 -4.07 -11.37
CA ARG A 36 -7.00 -2.84 -10.65
C ARG A 36 -7.47 -1.73 -11.57
N ASP A 37 -6.79 -1.52 -12.69
CA ASP A 37 -7.08 -0.46 -13.67
C ASP A 37 -8.14 -0.87 -14.71
N ASN A 38 -8.44 -2.17 -14.83
CA ASN A 38 -9.42 -2.70 -15.78
C ASN A 38 -10.26 -3.84 -15.20
N TRP A 39 -11.32 -3.52 -14.44
CA TRP A 39 -12.14 -4.57 -13.80
C TRP A 39 -12.88 -5.43 -14.82
N ASP A 40 -13.15 -4.87 -16.00
CA ASP A 40 -13.95 -5.51 -17.04
C ASP A 40 -13.17 -6.60 -17.80
N SER A 41 -11.84 -6.66 -17.62
CA SER A 41 -11.05 -7.81 -18.08
C SER A 41 -11.28 -9.07 -17.24
N SER A 42 -11.97 -8.96 -16.10
CA SER A 42 -12.29 -10.10 -15.25
C SER A 42 -13.54 -10.84 -15.73
N ASN A 43 -13.59 -12.15 -15.51
CA ASN A 43 -14.76 -13.00 -15.82
C ASN A 43 -15.75 -13.10 -14.65
N VAL A 44 -15.84 -12.07 -13.80
CA VAL A 44 -16.78 -12.05 -12.68
C VAL A 44 -18.21 -11.93 -13.24
N LYS A 45 -19.04 -12.95 -13.00
CA LYS A 45 -20.43 -13.06 -13.50
C LYS A 45 -21.44 -13.34 -12.38
N GLU A 46 -21.02 -13.22 -11.14
CA GLU A 46 -21.82 -13.45 -9.94
C GLU A 46 -21.39 -12.48 -8.84
N PRO A 47 -22.29 -12.13 -7.89
CA PRO A 47 -21.98 -11.14 -6.86
C PRO A 47 -20.69 -11.44 -6.10
N ALA A 48 -19.75 -10.49 -6.17
CA ALA A 48 -18.43 -10.58 -5.57
C ALA A 48 -18.06 -9.31 -4.80
N ARG A 49 -17.33 -9.47 -3.70
CA ARG A 49 -16.80 -8.37 -2.89
C ARG A 49 -15.33 -8.13 -3.21
N LEU A 50 -14.95 -6.86 -3.28
CA LEU A 50 -13.59 -6.42 -3.56
C LEU A 50 -13.15 -5.35 -2.55
N ILE A 51 -12.03 -5.58 -1.88
CA ILE A 51 -11.34 -4.50 -1.13
C ILE A 51 -10.59 -3.68 -2.18
N ALA A 52 -11.14 -2.52 -2.53
CA ALA A 52 -10.66 -1.66 -3.59
C ALA A 52 -9.62 -0.66 -3.06
N ASN A 53 -8.41 -1.16 -2.78
CA ASN A 53 -7.28 -0.37 -2.30
C ASN A 53 -6.18 -0.17 -3.33
N GLY A 54 -5.45 0.95 -3.24
CA GLY A 54 -4.31 1.19 -4.11
C GLY A 54 -4.18 2.64 -4.61
N TRP A 55 -3.21 2.84 -5.51
CA TRP A 55 -2.98 4.12 -6.18
C TRP A 55 -3.57 4.13 -7.60
N TYR A 56 -4.70 4.79 -7.80
CA TYR A 56 -5.40 4.83 -9.07
C TYR A 56 -5.05 6.11 -9.84
N THR A 57 -4.89 6.09 -11.16
CA THR A 57 -4.74 4.94 -12.07
C THR A 57 -3.45 5.14 -12.87
N HIS A 58 -2.88 4.06 -13.42
CA HIS A 58 -1.78 4.19 -14.38
C HIS A 58 -2.26 4.65 -15.76
N ASN A 59 -3.57 4.58 -16.03
CA ASN A 59 -4.17 5.02 -17.28
C ASN A 59 -4.79 6.42 -17.13
N ASN A 60 -4.12 7.44 -17.63
CA ASN A 60 -4.61 8.83 -17.50
C ASN A 60 -5.78 9.17 -18.43
N ASP A 61 -6.19 8.26 -19.31
CA ASP A 61 -7.24 8.54 -20.30
C ASP A 61 -8.61 8.01 -19.86
N MET A 62 -8.67 6.86 -19.18
CA MET A 62 -9.94 6.24 -18.77
C MET A 62 -9.77 5.32 -17.56
N TRP A 63 -10.61 5.54 -16.55
CA TRP A 63 -10.86 4.60 -15.45
C TRP A 63 -12.32 4.74 -15.02
N LEU A 64 -13.12 3.75 -15.40
CA LEU A 64 -14.50 3.58 -14.98
C LEU A 64 -14.84 2.09 -15.07
N PRO A 65 -14.76 1.35 -13.96
CA PRO A 65 -15.24 -0.03 -13.93
C PRO A 65 -16.71 -0.11 -14.30
N SER A 66 -17.08 -1.06 -15.17
CA SER A 66 -18.49 -1.27 -15.56
C SER A 66 -19.09 -2.58 -15.05
N ASN A 67 -18.27 -3.50 -14.52
CA ASN A 67 -18.75 -4.76 -13.97
C ASN A 67 -19.59 -4.58 -12.69
N GLU A 68 -20.93 -4.66 -12.85
CA GLU A 68 -21.92 -4.48 -11.78
C GLU A 68 -21.95 -5.62 -10.75
N PHE A 69 -21.35 -6.78 -11.04
CA PHE A 69 -21.27 -7.89 -10.09
C PHE A 69 -20.25 -7.63 -8.98
N ILE A 70 -19.33 -6.68 -9.18
CA ILE A 70 -18.30 -6.34 -8.21
C ILE A 70 -18.82 -5.23 -7.30
N SER A 71 -18.99 -5.56 -6.02
CA SER A 71 -19.23 -4.58 -4.96
C SER A 71 -17.88 -4.19 -4.33
N PRO A 72 -17.42 -2.93 -4.50
CA PRO A 72 -16.17 -2.48 -3.92
C PRO A 72 -16.37 -1.84 -2.54
N LEU A 73 -15.40 -2.09 -1.67
CA LEU A 73 -15.07 -1.24 -0.52
C LEU A 73 -13.85 -0.40 -0.90
N PHE A 74 -14.05 0.88 -1.22
CA PHE A 74 -12.93 1.79 -1.41
C PHE A 74 -12.27 2.11 -0.08
N ILE A 75 -11.00 1.74 0.04
CA ILE A 75 -10.20 1.93 1.25
C ILE A 75 -8.73 2.11 0.86
N SER A 76 -7.99 2.99 1.53
CA SER A 76 -6.62 3.34 1.11
C SER A 76 -6.53 3.78 -0.35
N PHE A 77 -7.57 4.46 -0.82
CA PHE A 77 -7.69 4.95 -2.19
C PHE A 77 -6.82 6.20 -2.38
N HIS A 78 -5.97 6.23 -3.41
CA HIS A 78 -5.12 7.38 -3.71
C HIS A 78 -5.22 7.81 -5.16
N ILE A 79 -5.34 9.12 -5.37
CA ILE A 79 -5.32 9.77 -6.68
C ILE A 79 -4.11 10.71 -6.73
N THR A 80 -3.23 10.52 -7.70
CA THR A 80 -2.16 11.48 -7.98
C THR A 80 -2.71 12.68 -8.77
N PRO A 81 -2.06 13.86 -8.70
CA PRO A 81 -2.44 15.02 -9.50
C PRO A 81 -2.63 14.71 -10.99
N GLN A 82 -1.79 13.84 -11.56
CA GLN A 82 -1.83 13.43 -12.97
C GLN A 82 -3.07 12.60 -13.32
N ALA A 83 -3.61 11.83 -12.37
CA ALA A 83 -4.79 11.00 -12.59
C ALA A 83 -6.10 11.77 -12.36
N ARG A 84 -6.06 12.97 -11.75
CA ARG A 84 -7.25 13.78 -11.44
C ARG A 84 -8.19 14.02 -12.61
N PRO A 85 -7.73 14.29 -13.85
CA PRO A 85 -8.64 14.48 -14.99
C PRO A 85 -9.58 13.31 -15.23
N VAL A 86 -9.16 12.08 -14.92
CA VAL A 86 -10.02 10.88 -15.00
C VAL A 86 -11.11 10.91 -13.94
N PHE A 87 -10.76 11.32 -12.73
CA PHE A 87 -11.65 11.40 -11.57
C PHE A 87 -12.52 12.66 -11.53
N GLU A 88 -12.27 13.61 -12.44
CA GLU A 88 -13.11 14.80 -12.65
C GLU A 88 -14.27 14.55 -13.62
N LYS A 89 -14.23 13.43 -14.35
CA LYS A 89 -15.33 13.04 -15.24
C LYS A 89 -16.59 12.74 -14.44
N LYS A 90 -17.72 13.17 -14.99
CA LYS A 90 -19.04 13.04 -14.35
C LYS A 90 -19.35 11.59 -14.00
N GLU A 91 -19.10 10.67 -14.93
CA GLU A 91 -19.42 9.25 -14.79
C GLU A 91 -18.57 8.59 -13.68
N THR A 92 -17.30 8.98 -13.56
CA THR A 92 -16.40 8.49 -12.51
C THR A 92 -16.80 9.03 -11.14
N LEU A 93 -17.20 10.31 -11.04
CA LEU A 93 -17.72 10.88 -9.80
C LEU A 93 -19.02 10.21 -9.37
N GLU A 94 -19.98 10.02 -10.29
CA GLU A 94 -21.24 9.33 -10.02
C GLU A 94 -21.02 7.89 -9.56
N PHE A 95 -20.06 7.19 -10.17
CA PHE A 95 -19.66 5.85 -9.75
C PHE A 95 -19.10 5.85 -8.32
N LEU A 96 -18.16 6.75 -8.01
CA LEU A 96 -17.60 6.86 -6.65
C LEU A 96 -18.68 7.24 -5.61
N GLN A 97 -19.61 8.13 -5.94
CA GLN A 97 -20.72 8.48 -5.05
C GLN A 97 -21.61 7.27 -4.76
N ARG A 98 -21.98 6.50 -5.79
CA ARG A 98 -22.81 5.29 -5.65
C ARG A 98 -22.14 4.22 -4.78
N HIS A 99 -20.82 4.13 -4.85
CA HIS A 99 -20.03 3.16 -4.10
C HIS A 99 -19.37 3.74 -2.84
N GLY A 100 -19.71 4.98 -2.47
CA GLY A 100 -19.21 5.64 -1.28
C GLY A 100 -19.65 4.96 0.02
N PRO A 101 -19.12 5.42 1.15
CA PRO A 101 -18.06 6.43 1.28
C PRO A 101 -16.69 5.93 0.77
N ILE A 102 -15.81 6.86 0.39
CA ILE A 102 -14.47 6.55 -0.12
C ILE A 102 -13.41 6.70 0.96
N GLY A 103 -12.83 5.58 1.41
CA GLY A 103 -11.67 5.57 2.31
C GLY A 103 -10.39 5.97 1.58
N CYS A 104 -9.96 7.21 1.77
CA CYS A 104 -8.79 7.80 1.12
C CYS A 104 -7.50 7.50 1.89
N ARG A 105 -6.43 7.22 1.16
CA ARG A 105 -5.12 6.90 1.73
C ARG A 105 -4.44 8.09 2.40
N ASP A 106 -4.72 9.29 1.91
CA ASP A 106 -4.09 10.56 2.29
C ASP A 106 -5.12 11.69 2.26
N PHE A 107 -4.79 12.78 2.95
CA PHE A 107 -5.67 13.94 3.05
C PHE A 107 -5.89 14.65 1.72
N GLU A 108 -4.91 14.63 0.82
CA GLU A 108 -5.05 15.30 -0.47
C GLU A 108 -6.09 14.62 -1.37
N THR A 109 -6.09 13.28 -1.41
CA THR A 109 -7.14 12.52 -2.10
C THR A 109 -8.51 12.76 -1.46
N LYS A 110 -8.58 12.82 -0.12
CA LYS A 110 -9.81 13.13 0.62
C LYS A 110 -10.37 14.49 0.22
N GLU A 111 -9.57 15.54 0.31
CA GLU A 111 -9.96 16.92 0.00
C GLU A 111 -10.35 17.08 -1.47
N PHE A 112 -9.61 16.41 -2.38
CA PHE A 112 -9.93 16.40 -3.80
C PHE A 112 -11.32 15.82 -4.07
N LEU A 113 -11.67 14.69 -3.45
CA LEU A 113 -12.98 14.06 -3.62
C LEU A 113 -14.11 14.85 -2.93
N GLN A 114 -13.89 15.33 -1.71
CA GLN A 114 -14.87 16.13 -0.97
C GLN A 114 -15.22 17.43 -1.70
N SER A 115 -14.22 18.12 -2.27
CA SER A 115 -14.47 19.33 -3.07
C SER A 115 -15.27 19.09 -4.36
N ARG A 116 -15.50 17.83 -4.74
CA ARG A 116 -16.33 17.38 -5.88
C ARG A 116 -17.62 16.70 -5.44
N GLY A 117 -17.98 16.82 -4.17
CA GLY A 117 -19.23 16.28 -3.63
C GLY A 117 -19.26 14.75 -3.47
N VAL A 118 -18.09 14.11 -3.37
CA VAL A 118 -17.98 12.67 -3.05
C VAL A 118 -17.74 12.53 -1.54
N ASP A 119 -18.56 11.73 -0.86
CA ASP A 119 -18.33 11.39 0.55
C ASP A 119 -17.04 10.57 0.69
N ALA A 120 -16.09 11.12 1.44
CA ALA A 120 -14.75 10.59 1.55
C ALA A 120 -14.15 10.89 2.93
N TYR A 121 -13.37 9.94 3.44
CA TYR A 121 -12.72 10.03 4.75
C TYR A 121 -11.27 9.57 4.67
N PHE A 122 -10.44 9.90 5.65
CA PHE A 122 -9.08 9.38 5.71
C PHE A 122 -9.07 7.98 6.32
N SER A 123 -8.54 7.00 5.59
CA SER A 123 -8.38 5.62 6.05
C SER A 123 -6.94 5.21 6.33
N GLY A 124 -5.95 5.94 5.82
CA GLY A 124 -4.56 5.48 5.79
C GLY A 124 -4.36 4.32 4.82
N CYS A 125 -3.26 3.56 4.99
CA CYS A 125 -2.86 2.49 4.07
C CYS A 125 -3.22 1.10 4.61
N LEU A 126 -3.78 0.24 3.75
CA LEU A 126 -4.22 -1.12 4.10
C LEU A 126 -3.08 -1.98 4.63
N THR A 127 -1.83 -1.68 4.27
CA THR A 127 -0.65 -2.38 4.79
C THR A 127 -0.45 -2.21 6.29
N LEU A 128 -1.08 -1.20 6.92
CA LEU A 128 -1.12 -1.04 8.38
C LEU A 128 -1.89 -2.16 9.10
N THR A 129 -2.67 -2.94 8.36
CA THR A 129 -3.36 -4.11 8.91
C THR A 129 -2.44 -5.32 9.07
N LEU A 130 -1.26 -5.32 8.44
CA LEU A 130 -0.32 -6.44 8.45
C LEU A 130 0.05 -6.80 9.89
N GLN A 131 -0.16 -8.05 10.28
CA GLN A 131 0.15 -8.53 11.62
C GLN A 131 1.53 -9.19 11.68
N THR A 132 2.12 -9.13 12.87
CA THR A 132 3.17 -10.06 13.30
C THR A 132 2.63 -11.47 13.43
N HIS A 133 3.36 -12.44 12.88
CA HIS A 133 3.30 -13.84 13.31
C HIS A 133 4.68 -14.22 13.85
N ASP A 134 4.76 -15.29 14.64
CA ASP A 134 6.03 -15.80 15.17
C ASP A 134 7.09 -15.82 14.08
N ILE A 135 8.19 -15.08 14.33
CA ILE A 135 9.23 -14.78 13.35
C ILE A 135 10.19 -15.98 13.34
N PRO A 136 10.11 -16.91 12.36
CA PRO A 136 10.88 -18.14 12.46
C PRO A 136 12.38 -17.90 12.25
N ASN A 137 12.74 -16.78 11.60
CA ASN A 137 14.08 -16.50 11.11
C ASN A 137 14.48 -15.03 11.33
N LYS A 138 14.67 -14.61 12.59
CA LYS A 138 15.32 -13.32 12.87
C LYS A 138 16.80 -13.39 12.46
N HIS A 139 17.19 -12.60 11.46
CA HIS A 139 18.60 -12.45 11.08
C HIS A 139 19.26 -11.28 11.82
N ASN A 140 18.49 -10.44 12.51
CA ASN A 140 18.95 -9.35 13.40
C ASN A 140 19.87 -8.31 12.72
N SER A 141 19.86 -8.25 11.39
CA SER A 141 20.59 -7.26 10.60
C SER A 141 19.81 -5.96 10.46
N THR A 142 20.53 -4.85 10.27
CA THR A 142 19.92 -3.60 9.82
C THR A 142 19.65 -3.70 8.32
N VAL A 143 18.43 -3.51 7.87
CA VAL A 143 18.07 -3.56 6.44
C VAL A 143 18.07 -2.16 5.86
N PHE A 144 18.92 -1.90 4.88
CA PHE A 144 18.90 -0.66 4.09
C PHE A 144 18.11 -0.90 2.81
N MET A 145 16.88 -0.40 2.77
CA MET A 145 15.95 -0.58 1.66
C MET A 145 15.93 0.64 0.74
N ASP A 146 16.54 0.48 -0.44
CA ASP A 146 16.69 1.51 -1.47
C ASP A 146 17.29 2.83 -0.98
N ILE A 147 18.18 2.81 0.01
CA ILE A 147 18.85 4.02 0.47
C ILE A 147 19.93 4.48 -0.54
N PRO A 148 19.96 5.77 -0.92
CA PRO A 148 21.02 6.32 -1.77
C PRO A 148 22.41 6.16 -1.13
N GLU A 149 23.41 5.79 -1.92
CA GLU A 149 24.79 5.56 -1.45
C GLU A 149 25.38 6.76 -0.70
N ARG A 150 25.06 7.98 -1.14
CA ARG A 150 25.48 9.21 -0.44
C ARG A 150 25.03 9.25 1.02
N LEU A 151 23.85 8.71 1.34
CA LEU A 151 23.35 8.64 2.71
C LEU A 151 23.96 7.46 3.46
N VAL A 152 24.10 6.30 2.79
CA VAL A 152 24.80 5.13 3.36
C VAL A 152 26.20 5.51 3.83
N SER A 153 26.94 6.30 3.06
CA SER A 153 28.29 6.76 3.41
C SER A 153 28.39 7.61 4.68
N LYS A 154 27.25 8.12 5.18
CA LYS A 154 27.15 8.93 6.39
C LYS A 154 26.53 8.17 7.57
N MET A 155 26.10 6.92 7.37
CA MET A 155 25.47 6.13 8.41
C MET A 155 26.44 5.85 9.56
N PRO A 156 25.98 5.89 10.83
CA PRO A 156 26.76 5.43 11.97
C PRO A 156 27.25 3.99 11.77
N SER A 157 28.53 3.71 12.10
CA SER A 157 29.15 2.39 11.90
C SER A 157 28.32 1.24 12.50
N LYS A 158 27.74 1.44 13.68
CA LYS A 158 26.85 0.47 14.36
C LYS A 158 25.69 -0.02 13.49
N LEU A 159 25.20 0.79 12.54
CA LEU A 159 24.14 0.40 11.62
C LEU A 159 24.66 -0.33 10.39
N VAL A 160 25.92 -0.10 10.02
CA VAL A 160 26.59 -0.64 8.83
C VAL A 160 27.24 -2.01 9.11
N ASP A 161 27.76 -2.23 10.32
CA ASP A 161 28.56 -3.41 10.69
C ASP A 161 27.83 -4.75 10.46
N ASN A 162 26.49 -4.77 10.53
CA ASN A 162 25.65 -5.94 10.22
C ASN A 162 24.49 -5.54 9.31
N GLN A 163 24.77 -4.80 8.23
CA GLN A 163 23.73 -4.36 7.30
C GLN A 163 23.41 -5.39 6.22
N LEU A 164 22.15 -5.43 5.78
CA LEU A 164 21.71 -6.04 4.54
C LEU A 164 21.18 -4.94 3.62
N THR A 165 21.82 -4.74 2.47
CA THR A 165 21.32 -3.82 1.45
C THR A 165 20.30 -4.52 0.57
N VAL A 166 19.09 -3.98 0.51
CA VAL A 166 18.01 -4.48 -0.34
C VAL A 166 17.62 -3.39 -1.32
N LYS A 167 17.53 -3.73 -2.59
CA LYS A 167 17.09 -2.82 -3.64
C LYS A 167 15.89 -3.39 -4.37
N GLN A 168 14.86 -2.57 -4.57
CA GLN A 168 13.73 -2.93 -5.41
C GLN A 168 14.03 -2.46 -6.83
N TYR A 169 14.52 -3.39 -7.64
CA TYR A 169 14.76 -3.14 -9.05
C TYR A 169 13.48 -3.29 -9.86
N TYR A 170 13.37 -2.44 -10.89
CA TYR A 170 12.38 -2.58 -11.94
C TYR A 170 12.66 -3.87 -12.71
N ASP A 171 11.72 -4.81 -12.74
CA ASP A 171 11.86 -6.06 -13.46
C ASP A 171 11.07 -6.02 -14.76
N LYS A 172 11.78 -5.65 -15.83
CA LYS A 172 11.26 -5.66 -17.20
C LYS A 172 10.68 -7.01 -17.60
N THR A 173 11.19 -8.12 -17.08
CA THR A 173 10.68 -9.47 -17.38
C THR A 173 9.27 -9.64 -16.83
N LEU A 174 9.03 -9.15 -15.62
CA LEU A 174 7.72 -9.25 -14.99
C LEU A 174 6.66 -8.49 -15.80
N LEU A 175 7.03 -7.31 -16.30
CA LEU A 175 6.15 -6.48 -17.12
C LEU A 175 5.94 -7.08 -18.51
N LEU A 176 6.96 -7.71 -19.10
CA LEU A 176 6.79 -8.43 -20.35
C LEU A 176 5.82 -9.59 -20.18
N LEU A 177 5.91 -10.35 -19.08
CA LEU A 177 4.98 -11.43 -18.76
C LEU A 177 3.53 -10.94 -18.56
N GLN A 178 3.34 -9.77 -17.94
CA GLN A 178 2.01 -9.15 -17.78
C GLN A 178 1.37 -8.75 -19.12
N LYS A 179 2.19 -8.44 -20.13
CA LYS A 179 1.75 -8.06 -21.48
C LYS A 179 1.52 -9.25 -22.41
N VAL A 180 1.91 -10.47 -22.01
CA VAL A 180 1.57 -11.66 -22.79
C VAL A 180 0.07 -11.88 -22.66
N ASP A 181 -0.65 -11.73 -23.78
CA ASP A 181 -2.11 -11.90 -23.87
C ASP A 181 -2.50 -13.39 -23.79
N ASN A 182 -2.18 -14.01 -22.66
CA ASN A 182 -2.73 -15.29 -22.26
C ASN A 182 -2.77 -15.40 -20.72
N LYS A 183 -3.73 -16.18 -20.24
CA LYS A 183 -3.95 -16.43 -18.79
C LYS A 183 -2.72 -16.98 -18.07
N LEU A 184 -1.80 -17.64 -18.79
CA LEU A 184 -0.59 -18.24 -18.23
C LEU A 184 0.45 -17.16 -17.86
N GLY A 185 0.68 -16.18 -18.74
CA GLY A 185 1.61 -15.08 -18.54
C GLY A 185 1.24 -14.22 -17.33
N THR A 186 -0.03 -13.80 -17.26
CA THR A 186 -0.57 -13.03 -16.12
C THR A 186 -0.50 -13.82 -14.81
N THR A 187 -0.86 -15.11 -14.83
CA THR A 187 -0.75 -16.00 -13.67
C THR A 187 0.68 -16.15 -13.19
N LEU A 188 1.64 -16.33 -14.10
CA LEU A 188 3.05 -16.46 -13.76
C LEU A 188 3.61 -15.16 -13.18
N ALA A 189 3.31 -14.02 -13.82
CA ALA A 189 3.73 -12.71 -13.34
C ALA A 189 3.21 -12.46 -11.91
N ARG A 190 1.90 -12.63 -11.70
CA ARG A 190 1.28 -12.50 -10.38
C ARG A 190 1.94 -13.41 -9.34
N ASN A 191 2.16 -14.69 -9.65
CA ASN A 191 2.80 -15.62 -8.71
C ASN A 191 4.24 -15.19 -8.35
N ILE A 192 5.00 -14.68 -9.32
CA ILE A 192 6.35 -14.14 -9.08
C ILE A 192 6.30 -12.87 -8.22
N GLY A 193 5.39 -11.95 -8.55
CA GLY A 193 5.16 -10.70 -7.81
C GLY A 193 4.83 -10.96 -6.34
N PHE A 194 3.82 -11.79 -6.08
CA PHE A 194 3.43 -12.21 -4.73
C PHE A 194 4.59 -12.87 -3.97
N LYS A 195 5.34 -13.79 -4.60
CA LYS A 195 6.47 -14.47 -3.94
C LYS A 195 7.58 -13.49 -3.56
N ARG A 196 7.86 -12.50 -4.42
CA ARG A 196 8.86 -11.46 -4.14
C ARG A 196 8.41 -10.51 -3.05
N ALA A 197 7.16 -10.07 -3.09
CA ALA A 197 6.57 -9.24 -2.06
C ALA A 197 6.55 -9.94 -0.70
N GLN A 198 6.20 -11.23 -0.65
CA GLN A 198 6.27 -12.03 0.57
C GLN A 198 7.70 -12.15 1.10
N LYS A 199 8.68 -12.46 0.23
CA LYS A 199 10.10 -12.52 0.62
C LYS A 199 10.58 -11.18 1.19
N LEU A 200 10.15 -10.07 0.60
CA LEU A 200 10.49 -8.74 1.07
C LEU A 200 9.90 -8.45 2.47
N LEU A 201 8.63 -8.81 2.69
CA LEU A 201 8.01 -8.74 4.03
C LEU A 201 8.75 -9.63 5.04
N ASP A 202 9.17 -10.83 4.64
CA ASP A 202 9.91 -11.74 5.51
C ASP A 202 11.30 -11.17 5.87
N THR A 203 11.96 -10.49 4.93
CA THR A 203 13.19 -9.71 5.22
C THR A 203 12.93 -8.60 6.22
N TYR A 204 11.82 -7.88 6.12
CA TYR A 204 11.48 -6.85 7.11
C TYR A 204 11.20 -7.46 8.49
N LYS A 205 10.46 -8.57 8.56
CA LYS A 205 10.18 -9.27 9.83
C LYS A 205 11.44 -9.77 10.54
N GLY A 206 12.47 -10.17 9.78
CA GLY A 206 13.72 -10.69 10.32
C GLY A 206 14.73 -9.63 10.77
N ALA A 207 14.51 -8.36 10.42
CA ALA A 207 15.42 -7.26 10.67
C ALA A 207 15.39 -6.77 12.12
N SER A 208 16.52 -6.25 12.61
CA SER A 208 16.58 -5.50 13.88
C SER A 208 16.16 -4.04 13.72
N LEU A 209 16.36 -3.49 12.53
CA LEU A 209 15.95 -2.15 12.10
C LEU A 209 15.84 -2.13 10.58
N VAL A 210 14.84 -1.45 10.03
CA VAL A 210 14.73 -1.13 8.61
C VAL A 210 14.97 0.37 8.42
N ILE A 211 15.82 0.74 7.48
CA ILE A 211 16.00 2.14 7.07
C ILE A 211 15.66 2.22 5.59
N THR A 212 14.68 3.06 5.25
CA THR A 212 14.15 3.12 3.89
C THR A 212 13.81 4.54 3.45
N GLN A 213 13.84 4.79 2.15
CA GLN A 213 13.25 5.99 1.54
C GLN A 213 11.86 5.73 0.94
N ARG A 214 11.28 4.54 1.17
CA ARG A 214 9.97 4.16 0.62
C ARG A 214 8.92 4.12 1.72
N LEU A 215 7.89 4.95 1.58
CA LEU A 215 6.73 4.94 2.46
C LEU A 215 6.06 3.55 2.52
N HIS A 216 5.91 2.88 1.37
CA HIS A 216 5.34 1.52 1.29
C HIS A 216 6.26 0.40 1.79
N CYS A 217 7.47 0.73 2.25
CA CYS A 217 8.27 -0.15 3.10
C CYS A 217 8.08 0.21 4.58
N ALA A 218 8.09 1.50 4.91
CA ALA A 218 7.96 1.99 6.28
C ALA A 218 6.62 1.65 6.95
N LEU A 219 5.49 1.82 6.24
CA LEU A 219 4.16 1.52 6.80
C LEU A 219 3.99 0.02 7.12
N PRO A 220 4.31 -0.95 6.22
CA PRO A 220 4.33 -2.36 6.60
C PRO A 220 5.24 -2.68 7.78
N CYS A 221 6.45 -2.11 7.83
CA CYS A 221 7.39 -2.36 8.93
C CYS A 221 6.81 -1.90 10.28
N THR A 222 6.20 -0.72 10.28
CA THR A 222 5.49 -0.20 11.46
C THR A 222 4.38 -1.15 11.90
N ALA A 223 3.56 -1.61 10.95
CA ALA A 223 2.42 -2.50 11.22
C ALA A 223 2.85 -3.84 11.85
N ILE A 224 3.91 -4.44 11.31
CA ILE A 224 4.47 -5.70 11.81
C ILE A 224 5.44 -5.48 13.00
N GLY A 225 5.54 -4.28 13.55
CA GLY A 225 6.38 -4.01 14.72
C GLY A 225 7.89 -4.14 14.49
N THR A 226 8.37 -4.19 13.25
CA THR A 226 9.79 -4.08 12.95
C THR A 226 10.19 -2.61 13.12
N PRO A 227 11.21 -2.28 13.96
CA PRO A 227 11.71 -0.92 14.06
C PRO A 227 12.07 -0.37 12.68
N VAL A 228 11.61 0.85 12.37
CA VAL A 228 11.83 1.44 11.06
C VAL A 228 12.13 2.93 11.16
N VAL A 229 13.02 3.40 10.28
CA VAL A 229 13.24 4.82 10.00
C VAL A 229 12.98 5.08 8.53
N PHE A 230 12.02 5.97 8.27
CA PHE A 230 11.72 6.49 6.95
C PHE A 230 12.54 7.76 6.70
N LEU A 231 13.57 7.65 5.87
CA LEU A 231 14.34 8.78 5.39
C LEU A 231 13.60 9.47 4.24
N VAL A 232 13.20 10.71 4.45
CA VAL A 232 12.30 11.43 3.56
C VAL A 232 13.10 12.41 2.72
N PRO A 233 13.06 12.31 1.37
CA PRO A 233 13.76 13.26 0.53
C PRO A 233 13.28 14.69 0.79
N HIS A 234 11.96 14.89 0.80
CA HIS A 234 11.31 16.18 1.06
C HIS A 234 9.98 15.95 1.79
N TYR A 235 9.76 16.62 2.93
CA TYR A 235 8.53 16.45 3.71
C TYR A 235 7.26 16.92 2.98
N ASN A 236 7.39 17.85 2.04
CA ASN A 236 6.26 18.50 1.37
C ASN A 236 5.63 17.66 0.24
N ASP A 237 6.07 16.42 0.03
CA ASP A 237 5.44 15.55 -0.96
C ASP A 237 4.00 15.20 -0.52
N ALA A 238 3.04 15.49 -1.40
CA ALA A 238 1.62 15.19 -1.25
C ALA A 238 1.33 13.78 -0.74
N ARG A 239 2.14 12.80 -1.17
CA ARG A 239 1.96 11.37 -0.88
C ARG A 239 2.22 11.03 0.60
N TYR A 240 2.82 11.93 1.36
CA TYR A 240 3.18 11.72 2.76
C TYR A 240 2.14 12.28 3.74
N LYS A 241 1.26 13.17 3.29
CA LYS A 241 0.29 13.86 4.15
C LYS A 241 -0.68 12.86 4.81
N GLY A 242 -0.69 12.87 6.14
CA GLY A 242 -1.48 11.95 6.97
C GLY A 242 -0.84 10.58 7.23
N LEU A 243 0.21 10.20 6.49
CA LEU A 243 0.86 8.89 6.60
C LEU A 243 2.24 8.95 7.25
N ILE A 244 3.00 10.01 7.02
CA ILE A 244 4.37 10.14 7.53
C ILE A 244 4.45 10.10 9.05
N SER A 245 3.47 10.73 9.71
CA SER A 245 3.34 10.74 11.16
C SER A 245 3.03 9.37 11.77
N LEU A 246 2.76 8.34 10.95
CA LEU A 246 2.58 6.97 11.39
C LEU A 246 3.91 6.19 11.43
N THR A 247 5.02 6.82 11.07
CA THR A 247 6.34 6.19 10.99
C THR A 247 7.36 7.05 11.72
N ASN A 248 8.44 6.45 12.25
CA ASN A 248 9.60 7.28 12.59
C ASN A 248 10.20 7.77 11.29
N HIS A 249 10.40 9.07 11.18
CA HIS A 249 10.86 9.69 9.95
C HIS A 249 11.87 10.78 10.26
N MET A 250 12.70 11.07 9.27
CA MET A 250 13.69 12.14 9.27
C MET A 250 13.94 12.54 7.83
N SER A 251 14.12 13.83 7.55
CA SER A 251 14.48 14.29 6.22
C SER A 251 15.92 13.97 5.89
N TYR A 252 16.27 14.03 4.59
CA TYR A 252 17.67 13.88 4.18
C TYR A 252 18.57 14.97 4.78
N ASP A 253 18.05 16.18 4.90
CA ASP A 253 18.83 17.31 5.41
C ASP A 253 19.10 17.15 6.92
N GLU A 254 18.07 16.84 7.72
CA GLU A 254 18.23 16.55 9.16
C GLU A 254 19.20 15.38 9.41
N PHE A 255 19.11 14.31 8.60
CA PHE A 255 20.03 13.18 8.70
C PHE A 255 21.47 13.59 8.36
N LEU A 256 21.68 14.39 7.32
CA LEU A 256 23.02 14.80 6.91
C LEU A 256 23.66 15.80 7.87
N GLU A 257 22.84 16.62 8.56
CA GLU A 257 23.28 17.53 9.61
C GLU A 257 23.77 16.77 10.86
N ASN A 258 23.06 15.71 11.28
CA ASN A 258 23.48 14.88 12.41
C ASN A 258 23.12 13.40 12.20
N PRO A 259 23.97 12.61 11.52
CA PRO A 259 23.66 11.21 11.21
C PRO A 259 23.45 10.30 12.42
N SER A 260 23.98 10.66 13.59
CA SER A 260 23.85 9.85 14.81
C SER A 260 22.44 9.92 15.41
N SER A 261 21.69 10.98 15.13
CA SER A 261 20.30 11.16 15.59
C SER A 261 19.34 10.04 15.16
N ILE A 262 19.66 9.33 14.07
CA ILE A 262 18.88 8.17 13.61
C ILE A 262 18.79 7.05 14.66
N LEU A 263 19.79 6.97 15.56
CA LEU A 263 19.85 5.98 16.65
C LEU A 263 18.92 6.33 17.82
N GLU A 264 18.42 7.56 17.87
CA GLU A 264 17.57 8.09 18.95
C GLU A 264 16.06 8.06 18.58
N LEU A 265 15.74 7.69 17.34
CA LEU A 265 14.36 7.57 16.87
C LEU A 265 13.66 6.38 17.53
N ASN A 266 12.93 6.69 18.60
CA ASN A 266 12.05 5.74 19.27
C ASN A 266 10.70 5.67 18.54
N ASN A 267 10.10 4.48 18.48
CA ASN A 267 8.79 4.15 17.88
C ASN A 267 7.58 4.89 18.52
N ARG A 268 7.64 6.22 18.67
CA ARG A 268 6.63 7.03 19.39
C ARG A 268 5.25 6.96 18.74
N GLU A 269 5.18 6.70 17.44
CA GLU A 269 3.93 6.72 16.68
C GLU A 269 3.39 5.32 16.31
N ALA A 270 4.05 4.26 16.80
CA ALA A 270 3.63 2.89 16.53
C ALA A 270 2.21 2.59 17.04
N ASP A 271 1.81 3.21 18.16
CA ASP A 271 0.46 3.03 18.73
C ASP A 271 -0.63 3.63 17.84
N LYS A 272 -0.38 4.79 17.21
CA LYS A 272 -1.33 5.39 16.26
C LYS A 272 -1.45 4.55 15.00
N ALA A 273 -0.33 4.08 14.46
CA ALA A 273 -0.32 3.19 13.30
C ALA A 273 -1.07 1.88 13.59
N LYS A 274 -0.87 1.30 14.78
CA LYS A 274 -1.56 0.11 15.24
C LYS A 274 -3.07 0.35 15.39
N LEU A 275 -3.49 1.42 16.05
CA LEU A 275 -4.90 1.78 16.20
C LEU A 275 -5.58 1.95 14.84
N LEU A 276 -4.93 2.64 13.90
CA LEU A 276 -5.46 2.80 12.55
C LEU A 276 -5.57 1.44 11.82
N GLY A 277 -4.56 0.59 11.96
CA GLY A 277 -4.57 -0.79 11.44
C GLY A 277 -5.70 -1.65 12.00
N GLU A 278 -6.01 -1.51 13.29
CA GLU A 278 -7.13 -2.20 13.95
C GLU A 278 -8.48 -1.71 13.40
N LYS A 279 -8.69 -0.39 13.30
CA LYS A 279 -9.93 0.16 12.74
C LYS A 279 -10.11 -0.21 11.27
N LEU A 280 -9.04 -0.15 10.45
CA LEU A 280 -9.04 -0.65 9.07
C LEU A 280 -9.45 -2.12 9.00
N SER A 281 -8.90 -2.95 9.89
CA SER A 281 -9.23 -4.37 9.97
C SER A 281 -10.70 -4.60 10.32
N THR A 282 -11.27 -3.82 11.23
CA THR A 282 -12.71 -3.87 11.54
C THR A 282 -13.56 -3.54 10.32
N ILE A 283 -13.21 -2.49 9.56
CA ILE A 283 -13.94 -2.11 8.34
C ILE A 283 -13.89 -3.24 7.31
N CYS A 284 -12.69 -3.76 7.01
CA CYS A 284 -12.52 -4.84 6.05
C CYS A 284 -13.27 -6.11 6.48
N ASN A 285 -13.22 -6.50 7.75
CA ASN A 285 -13.93 -7.67 8.25
C ASN A 285 -15.46 -7.52 8.13
N LYS A 286 -16.02 -6.38 8.54
CA LYS A 286 -17.47 -6.11 8.42
C LYS A 286 -17.93 -6.12 6.97
N PHE A 287 -17.15 -5.51 6.08
CA PHE A 287 -17.46 -5.51 4.65
C PHE A 287 -17.39 -6.93 4.07
N ILE A 288 -16.36 -7.69 4.38
CA ILE A 288 -16.20 -9.04 3.83
C ILE A 288 -17.25 -10.01 4.38
N ALA A 289 -17.64 -9.91 5.66
CA ALA A 289 -18.68 -10.73 6.25
C ALA A 289 -20.07 -10.35 5.74
N ASP A 290 -20.43 -9.07 5.86
CA ASP A 290 -21.83 -8.63 5.77
C ASP A 290 -22.09 -7.66 4.62
N GLY A 291 -21.04 -7.17 3.96
CA GLY A 291 -21.16 -6.14 2.91
C GLY A 291 -21.39 -4.74 3.47
N ILE A 292 -21.25 -4.59 4.79
CA ILE A 292 -21.44 -3.33 5.50
C ILE A 292 -20.23 -2.43 5.22
N LYS A 293 -20.51 -1.26 4.64
CA LYS A 293 -19.56 -0.16 4.48
C LYS A 293 -19.58 0.71 5.74
N PRO A 294 -18.51 1.49 6.02
CA PRO A 294 -18.54 2.37 7.18
C PRO A 294 -19.64 3.44 7.01
N GLU A 295 -20.26 3.86 8.10
CA GLU A 295 -21.30 4.92 8.13
C GLU A 295 -20.88 6.15 8.96
N CYS A 296 -19.82 6.00 9.77
CA CYS A 296 -19.24 7.07 10.58
C CYS A 296 -17.72 7.00 10.48
N TYR A 297 -17.07 8.16 10.30
CA TYR A 297 -15.67 8.23 9.88
C TYR A 297 -14.84 9.10 10.82
N ASP A 298 -14.39 8.50 11.92
CA ASP A 298 -13.29 9.03 12.73
C ASP A 298 -12.27 7.91 13.01
N LEU A 299 -11.28 7.82 12.12
CA LEU A 299 -10.23 6.81 12.20
C LEU A 299 -9.01 7.29 13.00
N LEU A 300 -8.84 8.60 13.18
CA LEU A 300 -7.80 9.23 14.00
C LEU A 300 -8.27 10.60 14.51
#